data_AF-A0A3N5HQB4-F1
#
_entry.id   AF-A0A3N5HQB4-F1
#
_cell.length_a   1.000
_cell.length_b   1.000
_cell.length_c   1.000
_cell.angle_alpha   90.00
_cell.angle_beta   90.00
_cell.angle_gamma   90.00
#
_symmetry.space_group_name_H-M   'P 1'
#
loop_
_entity.id
_entity.type
_entity.pdbx_description
1 polymer ?
#
loop_
_entity_poly.entity_id
_entity_poly.type
_entity_poly.pdbx_seq_one_letter_code
_entity_poly.pdbx_strand_id
1 'polypeptide(L)'
;FNPATVDGLMCRTTLSVDWQGNLSDCDFNQMLGLGLVPDQPRNIQGLREQDFANLFGRRIVTGRHCFGCTAGAGSSCQGSLS
;
A
#
# COMPACT_ATOMS: atom_id res chain seq x y z
N PHE A 1 16.05 6.26 4.45
CA PHE A 1 14.78 6.38 5.20
C PHE A 1 14.69 7.80 5.73
N ASN A 2 13.60 8.48 5.43
CA ASN A 2 13.29 9.84 5.84
C ASN A 2 11.89 9.84 6.49
N PRO A 3 11.77 10.04 7.81
CA PRO A 3 10.48 10.05 8.49
C PRO A 3 9.47 11.05 7.93
N ALA A 4 9.94 12.19 7.42
CA ALA A 4 9.08 13.27 6.92
C ALA A 4 8.25 12.85 5.69
N THR A 5 8.66 11.80 4.98
CA THR A 5 7.94 11.32 3.79
C THR A 5 6.81 10.36 4.14
N VAL A 6 6.80 9.81 5.37
CA VAL A 6 5.95 8.66 5.72
C VAL A 6 4.49 9.01 5.57
N ASP A 7 4.05 10.17 6.04
CA ASP A 7 2.64 10.56 6.00
C ASP A 7 2.10 10.76 4.58
N GLY A 8 2.96 11.08 3.62
CA GLY A 8 2.62 11.24 2.20
C GLY A 8 2.65 9.95 1.39
N LEU A 9 3.00 8.80 1.97
CA LEU A 9 3.12 7.56 1.21
C LEU A 9 1.75 7.01 0.78
N MET A 10 1.63 6.69 -0.52
CA MET A 10 0.43 6.11 -1.13
C MET A 10 -0.16 4.92 -0.34
N CYS A 11 0.71 4.05 0.20
CA CYS A 11 0.29 2.84 0.90
C CYS A 11 -0.48 3.07 2.21
N ARG A 12 -0.57 4.31 2.69
CA ARG A 12 -1.32 4.67 3.90
C ARG A 12 -2.80 4.96 3.64
N THR A 13 -3.13 5.42 2.44
CA THR A 13 -4.46 5.97 2.13
C THR A 13 -5.10 5.31 0.92
N THR A 14 -4.33 4.57 0.12
CA THR A 14 -4.79 3.97 -1.13
C THR A 14 -4.55 2.46 -1.10
N LEU A 15 -5.43 1.72 -1.77
CA LEU A 15 -5.22 0.32 -2.14
C LEU A 15 -5.05 0.23 -3.66
N SER A 16 -4.15 -0.64 -4.12
CA SER A 16 -4.02 -0.98 -5.53
C SER A 16 -4.77 -2.27 -5.81
N VAL A 17 -5.46 -2.31 -6.96
CA VAL A 17 -6.25 -3.45 -7.41
C VAL A 17 -5.75 -3.86 -8.78
N ASP A 18 -5.27 -5.11 -8.90
CA ASP A 18 -4.82 -5.62 -10.20
C ASP A 18 -6.00 -6.00 -11.12
N TRP A 19 -5.69 -6.42 -12.35
CA TRP A 19 -6.69 -6.80 -13.36
C TRP A 19 -7.49 -8.06 -12.99
N GLN A 20 -7.02 -8.86 -12.04
CA GLN A 20 -7.73 -10.03 -11.49
C GLN A 20 -8.57 -9.65 -10.25
N GLY A 21 -8.46 -8.40 -9.78
CA GLY A 21 -9.13 -7.90 -8.60
C GLY A 21 -8.34 -8.10 -7.30
N ASN A 22 -7.07 -8.55 -7.34
CA ASN A 22 -6.29 -8.77 -6.13
C ASN A 22 -5.88 -7.45 -5.49
N LEU A 23 -5.91 -7.40 -4.15
CA LEU A 23 -5.65 -6.20 -3.36
C LEU A 23 -4.19 -6.14 -2.89
N SER A 24 -3.57 -4.97 -3.04
CA SER A 24 -2.21 -4.66 -2.58
C SER A 24 -2.17 -3.29 -1.90
N ASP A 25 -1.24 -3.07 -0.96
CA ASP A 25 -1.16 -1.78 -0.25
C ASP A 25 -0.77 -0.60 -1.16
N CYS A 26 -0.07 -0.83 -2.27
CA CYS A 26 0.25 0.18 -3.28
C CYS A 26 0.56 -0.48 -4.63
N ASP A 27 0.77 0.33 -5.67
CA ASP A 27 1.13 -0.10 -7.01
C ASP A 27 2.48 -0.85 -7.07
N PHE A 28 3.47 -0.45 -6.27
CA PHE A 28 4.74 -1.17 -6.14
C PHE A 28 4.55 -2.54 -5.49
N ASN A 29 3.71 -2.62 -4.45
CA ASN A 29 3.35 -3.90 -3.84
C ASN A 29 2.64 -4.79 -4.88
N GLN A 30 1.72 -4.24 -5.66
CA GLN A 30 1.06 -4.97 -6.75
C GLN A 30 2.06 -5.49 -7.78
N MET A 31 2.99 -4.65 -8.24
CA MET A 31 4.01 -5.04 -9.24
C MET A 31 4.95 -6.14 -8.72
N LEU A 32 5.11 -6.24 -7.40
CA LEU A 32 5.91 -7.27 -6.74
C LEU A 32 5.09 -8.49 -6.28
N GLY A 33 3.78 -8.52 -6.53
CA GLY A 33 2.88 -9.57 -6.05
C GLY A 33 2.73 -9.62 -4.53
N LEU A 34 2.96 -8.49 -3.84
CA LEU A 34 2.81 -8.34 -2.40
C LEU A 34 1.37 -7.92 -2.08
N GLY A 35 0.55 -8.89 -1.67
CA GLY A 35 -0.81 -8.63 -1.21
C GLY A 35 -0.87 -7.97 0.18
N LEU A 36 -2.08 -7.82 0.70
CA LEU A 36 -2.31 -7.35 2.06
C LEU A 36 -1.79 -8.35 3.11
N VAL A 37 -1.67 -7.88 4.36
CA VAL A 37 -1.38 -8.76 5.51
C VAL A 37 -2.41 -9.90 5.64
N PRO A 38 -2.05 -11.01 6.33
CA PRO A 38 -2.99 -12.09 6.60
C PRO A 38 -4.30 -11.60 7.23
N ASP A 39 -5.36 -12.38 7.06
CA ASP A 39 -6.70 -12.11 7.58
C ASP A 39 -7.40 -10.87 6.98
N GLN A 40 -6.85 -10.29 5.92
CA GLN A 40 -7.49 -9.26 5.11
C GLN A 40 -8.09 -9.85 3.82
N PRO A 41 -9.12 -9.20 3.24
CA PRO A 41 -9.65 -9.56 1.93
C PRO A 41 -8.52 -9.57 0.89
N ARG A 42 -8.42 -10.65 0.12
CA ARG A 42 -7.39 -10.79 -0.93
C ARG A 42 -7.83 -10.24 -2.27
N ASN A 43 -9.13 -10.20 -2.52
CA ASN A 43 -9.70 -9.84 -3.80
C ASN A 43 -10.92 -8.94 -3.58
N ILE A 44 -11.10 -7.96 -4.46
CA ILE A 44 -12.20 -6.99 -4.40
C ILE A 44 -13.58 -7.65 -4.45
N GLN A 45 -13.71 -8.82 -5.09
CA GLN A 45 -14.97 -9.57 -5.13
C GLN A 45 -15.40 -10.10 -3.75
N GLY A 46 -14.43 -10.34 -2.86
CA GLY A 46 -14.67 -10.78 -1.49
C GLY A 46 -14.81 -9.63 -0.49
N LEU A 47 -14.64 -8.38 -0.93
CA LEU A 47 -14.66 -7.21 -0.06
C LEU A 47 -16.11 -6.84 0.31
N ARG A 48 -16.37 -6.76 1.60
CA ARG A 48 -17.69 -6.39 2.17
C ARG A 48 -17.57 -5.09 2.94
N GLU A 49 -18.70 -4.39 3.13
CA GLU A 49 -18.73 -3.12 3.90
C GLU A 49 -18.11 -3.24 5.30
N GLN A 50 -18.34 -4.36 5.99
CA GLN A 50 -17.78 -4.66 7.30
C GLN A 50 -16.24 -4.78 7.31
N ASP A 51 -15.62 -5.08 6.17
CA ASP A 51 -14.17 -5.25 6.08
C ASP A 51 -13.45 -3.90 6.00
N PHE A 52 -14.12 -2.84 5.56
CA PHE A 52 -13.51 -1.51 5.42
C PHE A 52 -12.95 -1.02 6.74
N ALA A 53 -13.65 -1.26 7.85
CA ALA A 53 -13.16 -0.90 9.18
C ALA A 53 -11.83 -1.59 9.52
N ASN A 54 -11.65 -2.84 9.09
CA ASN A 54 -10.43 -3.62 9.31
C ASN A 54 -9.30 -3.26 8.34
N LEU A 55 -9.63 -2.66 7.19
CA LEU A 55 -8.64 -2.13 6.27
C LEU A 55 -7.97 -0.88 6.85
N PHE A 56 -8.68 -0.03 7.59
CA PHE A 56 -8.07 1.14 8.24
C PHE A 56 -7.21 0.72 9.43
N GLY A 57 -6.02 1.30 9.55
CA GLY A 57 -5.12 1.05 10.68
C GLY A 57 -4.41 -0.31 10.68
N ARG A 58 -4.63 -1.14 9.65
CA ARG A 58 -3.88 -2.38 9.45
C ARG A 58 -2.39 -2.11 9.23
N ARG A 59 -1.57 -3.15 9.42
CA ARG A 59 -0.15 -3.11 9.04
C ARG A 59 -0.03 -3.15 7.52
N ILE A 60 0.85 -2.30 6.98
CA ILE A 60 1.23 -2.28 5.56
C ILE A 60 2.33 -3.32 5.34
N VAL A 61 2.23 -4.11 4.26
CA VAL A 61 3.28 -5.03 3.85
C VAL A 61 4.45 -4.24 3.27
N THR A 62 5.63 -4.40 3.87
CA THR A 62 6.85 -3.68 3.48
C THR A 62 7.86 -4.58 2.78
N GLY A 63 8.59 -4.05 1.81
CA GLY A 63 9.71 -4.71 1.14
C GLY A 63 10.90 -3.76 0.91
N ARG A 64 11.92 -4.21 0.18
CA ARG A 64 13.14 -3.41 -0.09
C ARG A 64 12.84 -2.09 -0.81
N HIS A 65 11.86 -2.05 -1.71
CA HIS A 65 11.46 -0.84 -2.43
C HIS A 65 10.95 0.27 -1.50
N CYS A 66 10.44 -0.07 -0.30
CA CYS A 66 9.96 0.91 0.67
C CYS A 66 11.08 1.84 1.16
N PHE A 67 12.35 1.41 1.14
CA PHE A 67 13.47 2.30 1.42
C PHE A 67 13.62 3.41 0.36
N GLY A 68 13.26 3.11 -0.89
CA GLY A 68 13.19 4.08 -1.98
C GLY A 68 11.98 5.01 -1.83
N CYS A 69 10.78 4.47 -1.55
CA CYS A 69 9.60 5.31 -1.32
C CYS A 69 9.77 6.25 -0.11
N THR A 70 10.52 5.82 0.92
CA THR A 70 10.85 6.65 2.10
C THR A 70 12.13 7.48 1.93
N ALA A 71 12.72 7.57 0.74
CA ALA A 71 13.96 8.33 0.54
C ALA A 71 13.73 9.84 0.43
N GLY A 72 12.54 10.29 0.01
CA GLY A 72 12.23 11.71 -0.19
C GLY A 72 12.52 12.26 -1.57
N ALA A 73 13.00 11.41 -2.49
CA ALA A 73 13.49 11.82 -3.82
C ALA A 73 12.73 11.15 -5.00
N GLY A 74 11.60 10.49 -4.75
CA GLY A 74 10.80 9.79 -5.77
C GLY A 74 9.41 10.38 -5.94
N SER A 75 8.97 10.63 -7.18
CA SER A 75 7.60 11.13 -7.45
C SER A 75 6.53 10.03 -7.43
N SER A 76 6.90 8.78 -7.72
CA SER A 76 5.96 7.68 -7.96
C SER A 76 5.25 7.17 -6.72
N CYS A 77 5.85 7.24 -5.51
CA CYS A 77 5.18 6.84 -4.27
C CYS A 77 4.51 8.00 -3.50
N GLN A 78 4.42 9.20 -4.10
CA GLN A 78 3.97 10.46 -3.45
C GLN A 78 4.84 10.93 -2.26
N GLY A 79 5.95 10.24 -1.97
CA GLY A 79 6.89 10.58 -0.89
C GLY A 79 7.89 11.70 -1.22
N SER A 80 7.60 12.55 -2.21
CA SER A 80 8.47 13.68 -2.58
C SER A 80 8.25 14.86 -1.63
N LEU A 81 9.31 15.38 -1.03
CA LEU A 81 9.28 16.61 -0.23
C LEU A 81 9.58 17.80 -1.14
N SER A 82 8.59 18.23 -1.93
CA SER A 82 8.65 19.50 -2.67
C SER A 82 8.09 20.64 -1.86
#